data_AF-A0A7W6DIW7-F1
#
_entry.id   AF-A0A7W6DIW7-F1
#
_cell.length_a   1.000
_cell.length_b   1.000
_cell.length_c   1.000
_cell.angle_alpha   90.00
_cell.angle_beta   90.00
_cell.angle_gamma   90.00
#
_symmetry.space_group_name_H-M   'P 1'
#
loop_
_entity.id
_entity.type
_entity.pdbx_description
1 polymer ?
#
loop_
_entity_poly.entity_id
_entity_poly.type
_entity_poly.pdbx_seq_one_letter_code
_entity_poly.pdbx_strand_id
1 'polypeptide(L)' 'MIGWIVALVERRAQRRRADVAAALRAAGVGEVTIEGEAVRASGRGLMARWMREARLRDAGRGEA' A
#
# COMPACT_ATOMS: atom_id res chain seq x y z
N MET A 1 -22.96 13.64 15.93
CA MET A 1 -22.91 13.68 14.45
C MET A 1 -21.48 13.59 13.87
N ILE A 2 -20.41 13.43 14.66
CA ILE A 2 -19.02 13.38 14.13
C ILE A 2 -18.57 11.95 13.79
N GLY A 3 -19.11 10.93 14.47
CA GLY A 3 -18.67 9.54 14.32
C GLY A 3 -18.82 8.94 12.91
N TRP A 4 -19.80 9.38 12.11
CA TRP A 4 -19.97 8.88 10.75
C TRP A 4 -18.89 9.40 9.79
N ILE A 5 -18.39 10.63 10.00
CA ILE A 5 -17.30 11.21 9.21
C ILE A 5 -16.01 10.46 9.49
N VAL A 6 -15.73 10.20 10.78
CA VAL A 6 -14.56 9.42 11.21
C VAL A 6 -14.60 8.02 10.59
N ALA A 7 -15.73 7.33 10.68
CA ALA A 7 -15.91 6.01 10.08
C ALA A 7 -15.73 6.01 8.55
N LEU A 8 -16.16 7.07 7.86
CA LEU A 8 -15.97 7.22 6.42
C LEU A 8 -14.49 7.39 6.06
N VAL A 9 -13.76 8.22 6.81
CA VAL A 9 -12.32 8.46 6.62
C VAL A 9 -11.53 7.20 6.89
N GLU A 10 -11.81 6.49 7.98
CA GLU A 10 -11.18 5.22 8.31
C GLU A 10 -11.42 4.17 7.22
N ARG A 11 -12.66 4.06 6.72
CA ARG A 11 -12.99 3.13 5.63
C ARG A 11 -12.24 3.47 4.35
N ARG A 12 -12.09 4.76 4.02
CA ARG A 12 -11.30 5.22 2.87
C ARG A 12 -9.82 4.91 3.06
N ALA A 13 -9.27 5.14 4.25
CA ALA A 13 -7.88 4.82 4.57
C ALA A 13 -7.62 3.30 4.50
N GLN A 14 -8.55 2.48 5.02
CA GLN A 14 -8.48 1.03 4.93
C GLN A 14 -8.48 0.57 3.47
N ARG A 15 -9.36 1.15 2.64
CA ARG A 15 -9.42 0.82 1.21
C ARG A 15 -8.12 1.19 0.51
N ARG A 16 -7.60 2.39 0.80
CA ARG A 16 -6.32 2.87 0.28
C ARG A 16 -5.17 1.91 0.59
N ARG A 17 -5.05 1.44 1.83
CA ARG A 17 -4.02 0.46 2.23
C ARG A 17 -4.18 -0.87 1.48
N ALA A 18 -5.41 -1.33 1.29
CA ALA A 18 -5.70 -2.54 0.54
C ALA A 18 -5.28 -2.42 -0.94
N ASP A 19 -5.58 -1.28 -1.56
CA ASP A 19 -5.22 -1.01 -2.96
C ASP A 19 -3.69 -0.94 -3.14
N VAL A 20 -2.96 -0.27 -2.23
CA VAL A 20 -1.49 -0.25 -2.21
C VAL A 20 -0.92 -1.66 -2.06
N ALA A 21 -1.45 -2.45 -1.12
CA ALA A 21 -0.99 -3.81 -0.90
C ALA A 21 -1.22 -4.69 -2.13
N ALA A 22 -2.36 -4.54 -2.82
CA ALA A 22 -2.65 -5.25 -4.06
C ALA A 22 -1.69 -4.84 -5.19
N ALA A 23 -1.45 -3.54 -5.35
CA ALA A 23 -0.55 -3.02 -6.39
C ALA A 23 0.90 -3.50 -6.18
N LEU A 24 1.40 -3.54 -4.94
CA LEU A 24 2.73 -4.07 -4.62
C LEU A 24 2.83 -5.57 -4.94
N ARG A 25 1.80 -6.36 -4.63
CA ARG A 25 1.75 -7.79 -5.00
C ARG A 25 1.75 -7.96 -6.52
N ALA A 26 0.96 -7.16 -7.24
CA ALA A 26 0.91 -7.18 -8.71
C ALA A 26 2.26 -6.77 -9.34
N ALA A 27 3.01 -5.88 -8.69
CA ALA A 27 4.37 -5.51 -9.08
C ALA A 27 5.43 -6.59 -8.72
N GLY A 28 5.01 -7.75 -8.20
CA GLY A 28 5.86 -8.88 -7.90
C GLY A 28 6.67 -8.71 -6.60
N VAL A 29 6.11 -8.02 -5.59
CA VAL A 29 6.64 -8.07 -4.24
C VAL A 29 6.08 -9.29 -3.53
N GLY A 30 6.98 -10.16 -3.04
CA GLY A 30 6.61 -11.48 -2.53
C GLY A 30 5.85 -11.43 -1.20
N GLU A 31 6.27 -10.58 -0.27
CA GLU A 31 5.63 -10.46 1.04
C GLU A 31 5.08 -9.04 1.22
N VAL A 32 3.77 -8.93 1.38
CA VAL A 32 3.05 -7.67 1.58
C VAL A 32 1.93 -7.86 2.60
N THR A 33 2.00 -7.14 3.72
CA THR A 33 1.05 -7.20 4.83
C THR A 33 0.56 -5.79 5.20
N ILE A 34 -0.63 -5.71 5.80
CA ILE A 34 -1.16 -4.45 6.36
C ILE A 34 -1.01 -4.55 7.87
N GLU A 35 -0.21 -3.66 8.45
CA GLU A 35 0.08 -3.60 9.88
C GLU A 35 -0.52 -2.30 10.45
N GLY A 36 -1.75 -2.42 10.97
CA GLY A 36 -2.51 -1.27 11.47
C GLY A 36 -2.71 -0.22 10.38
N GLU A 37 -2.01 0.91 10.51
CA GLU A 37 -2.10 2.01 9.56
C GLU A 37 -1.08 1.97 8.41
N ALA A 38 -0.14 1.02 8.46
CA ALA A 38 0.94 0.89 7.50
C ALA A 38 0.76 -0.31 6.57
N VAL A 39 1.36 -0.21 5.38
CA VAL A 39 1.57 -1.37 4.49
C VAL A 39 3.04 -1.75 4.58
N ARG A 40 3.33 -2.96 5.07
CA ARG A 40 4.67 -3.50 5.15
C ARG A 40 4.93 -4.38 3.94
N ALA A 41 6.09 -4.22 3.34
CA ALA A 41 6.52 -4.98 2.18
C ALA A 41 7.96 -5.45 2.37
N SER A 42 8.22 -6.70 2.04
CA SER A 42 9.53 -7.33 2.16
C SER A 42 9.82 -8.19 0.93
N GLY A 43 11.11 -8.32 0.62
CA GLY A 43 11.59 -9.11 -0.50
C GLY A 43 13.05 -8.83 -0.81
N ARG A 44 13.74 -9.83 -1.36
CA ARG A 44 15.13 -9.70 -1.78
C ARG A 44 15.24 -8.61 -2.85
N GLY A 45 16.17 -7.66 -2.64
CA GLY A 45 16.42 -6.58 -3.58
C GLY A 45 15.30 -5.55 -3.71
N LEU A 46 14.29 -5.58 -2.82
CA LEU A 46 13.15 -4.65 -2.88
C LEU A 46 13.60 -3.19 -2.87
N MET A 47 14.57 -2.82 -2.03
CA MET A 47 15.09 -1.46 -1.98
C MET A 47 15.71 -1.02 -3.32
N ALA A 48 16.51 -1.89 -3.94
CA ALA A 48 17.13 -1.58 -5.22
C ALA A 48 16.09 -1.48 -6.36
N ARG A 49 15.04 -2.32 -6.31
CA ARG A 49 13.91 -2.26 -7.24
C ARG A 49 13.08 -1.00 -7.02
N TRP A 50 12.80 -0.63 -5.77
CA TRP A 50 12.05 0.57 -5.39
C TRP A 50 12.67 1.84 -5.96
N MET A 51 14.00 1.94 -5.92
CA MET A 51 14.73 3.08 -6.48
C MET A 51 14.69 3.11 -8.01
N ARG A 52 14.67 1.95 -8.68
CA ARG A 52 14.74 1.85 -10.15
C ARG A 52 13.39 1.84 -10.86
N GLU A 53 12.38 1.20 -10.27
CA GLU A 53 11.10 0.92 -10.91
C GLU A 53 10.06 1.98 -10.49
N ALA A 54 9.67 2.87 -11.41
CA ALA A 54 8.62 3.86 -11.15
C ALA A 54 7.31 3.21 -10.69
N ARG A 55 6.90 2.11 -11.35
CA ARG A 55 5.70 1.33 -10.99
C ARG A 55 5.63 0.90 -9.52
N LEU A 56 6.76 0.65 -8.85
CA LEU A 56 6.75 0.28 -7.43
C LEU A 56 6.50 1.48 -6.53
N ARG A 57 7.02 2.66 -6.91
CA ARG A 57 6.76 3.91 -6.20
C ARG A 57 5.33 4.38 -6.43
N ASP A 58 4.82 4.21 -7.64
CA ASP A 58 3.43 4.55 -7.99
C ASP A 58 2.47 3.64 -7.21
N ALA A 59 2.72 2.32 -7.21
CA ALA A 59 2.00 1.35 -6.37
C ALA A 59 2.06 1.72 -4.87
N GLY A 60 3.23 2.13 -4.37
CA GLY A 60 3.41 2.61 -2.99
C GLY A 60 2.63 3.88 -2.67
N ARG A 61 2.50 4.78 -3.65
CA ARG A 61 1.62 5.95 -3.58
C ARG A 61 0.17 5.60 -3.92
N GLY A 62 -0.18 4.33 -4.14
CA GLY A 62 -1.49 3.87 -4.60
C GLY A 62 -1.98 4.59 -5.87
N GLU A 63 -1.05 5.04 -6.69
CA GLU A 63 -1.24 5.46 -8.06
C GLU A 63 -0.99 4.20 -8.87
N ALA A 64 -2.03 3.40 -9.11
CA ALA A 64 -1.93 2.16 -9.88
C ALA A 64 -2.61 2.34 -11.24
#